data_AF-A0A4Q7AN87-F1
#
_entry.id   AF-A0A4Q7AN87-F1
#
_cell.length_a   1.000
_cell.length_b   1.000
_cell.length_c   1.000
_cell.angle_alpha   90.00
_cell.angle_beta   90.00
_cell.angle_gamma   90.00
#
_symmetry.space_group_name_H-M   'P 1'
#
loop_
_entity.id
_entity.type
_entity.pdbx_description
1 polymer ?
#
loop_
_entity_poly.entity_id
_entity_poly.type
_entity_poly.pdbx_seq_one_letter_code
_entity_poly.pdbx_strand_id
1 'polypeptide(L)'
;MLILLIIVVVLVLGIIFAKKVDQRRWQRYQFERDMFFRQNPFQWKGLEQFDLVLNINANAQKKLINELMLRPSEMSYIRKSRIQREPECAHQKYAIKVMINDLTIAHLEKKYAELFGETLQQTDFETGRPIELNAEIIVFEKDDVEFGCRVKLNLPRDPRSADKYLVESVKPEHQN
;
A
#
# COMPACT_ATOMS: atom_id res chain seq x y z
N MET A 1 51.50 -23.09 9.94
CA MET A 1 51.01 -22.02 9.05
C MET A 1 49.95 -22.51 8.09
N LEU A 2 50.23 -23.52 7.25
CA LEU A 2 49.32 -24.00 6.20
C LEU A 2 47.99 -24.60 6.74
N ILE A 3 48.05 -25.40 7.82
CA ILE A 3 46.86 -25.95 8.50
C ILE A 3 45.96 -24.82 9.06
N LEU A 4 46.58 -23.82 9.67
CA LEU A 4 45.89 -22.64 10.21
C LEU A 4 45.18 -21.86 9.09
N LEU A 5 45.83 -21.73 7.94
CA LEU A 5 45.29 -21.06 6.76
C LEU A 5 44.08 -21.82 6.18
N ILE A 6 44.14 -23.16 6.12
CA ILE A 6 43.01 -24.00 5.71
C ILE A 6 41.83 -23.84 6.68
N ILE A 7 42.07 -23.85 7.99
CA ILE A 7 41.00 -23.67 9.00
C ILE A 7 40.29 -22.32 8.81
N VAL A 8 41.06 -21.25 8.59
CA VAL A 8 40.49 -19.91 8.33
C VAL A 8 39.65 -19.90 7.05
N VAL A 9 40.12 -20.51 5.96
CA VAL A 9 39.36 -20.58 4.70
C VAL A 9 38.05 -21.35 4.87
N VAL A 10 38.07 -22.49 5.56
CA VAL A 10 36.87 -23.30 5.82
C VAL A 10 35.86 -22.51 6.66
N LEU A 11 36.30 -21.79 7.69
CA LEU A 11 35.44 -20.93 8.49
C LEU A 11 34.79 -19.81 7.67
N VAL A 12 35.57 -19.12 6.82
CA VAL A 12 35.07 -18.05 5.95
C VAL A 12 34.03 -18.59 4.96
N LEU A 13 34.31 -19.72 4.31
CA LEU A 13 33.37 -20.37 3.39
C LEU A 13 32.09 -20.82 4.12
N GLY A 14 32.21 -21.35 5.34
CA GLY A 14 31.07 -21.71 6.18
C GLY A 14 30.17 -20.51 6.51
N ILE A 15 30.76 -19.37 6.89
CA ILE A 15 30.02 -18.13 7.17
C ILE A 15 29.32 -17.60 5.91
N ILE A 16 30.01 -17.60 4.75
CA ILE A 16 29.42 -17.18 3.48
C ILE A 16 28.24 -18.07 3.10
N PHE A 17 28.39 -19.39 3.24
CA PHE A 17 27.33 -20.34 2.94
C PHE A 17 26.12 -20.15 3.87
N ALA A 18 26.35 -20.01 5.18
CA ALA A 18 25.30 -19.74 6.15
C ALA A 18 24.54 -18.45 5.82
N LYS A 19 25.25 -17.35 5.53
CA LYS A 19 24.64 -16.08 5.09
C LYS A 19 23.80 -16.25 3.83
N LYS A 20 24.27 -17.02 2.85
CA LYS A 20 23.55 -17.24 1.58
C LYS A 20 22.27 -18.05 1.78
N VAL A 21 22.30 -19.06 2.66
CA VAL A 21 21.10 -19.85 3.00
C VAL A 21 20.08 -18.97 3.72
N ASP A 22 20.53 -18.16 4.66
CA ASP A 22 19.67 -17.25 5.43
C ASP A 22 19.01 -16.20 4.53
N GLN A 23 19.79 -15.55 3.65
CA GLN A 23 19.26 -14.61 2.67
C GLN A 23 18.18 -15.24 1.77
N ARG A 24 18.40 -16.47 1.28
CA ARG A 24 17.40 -17.18 0.46
C ARG A 24 16.12 -17.48 1.23
N ARG A 25 16.25 -17.93 2.48
CA ARG A 25 15.08 -18.17 3.36
C ARG A 25 14.31 -16.88 3.60
N TRP A 26 15.02 -15.79 3.88
CA TRP A 26 14.42 -14.48 4.09
C TRP A 26 13.70 -13.95 2.85
N GLN A 27 14.31 -14.09 1.67
CA GLN A 27 13.70 -13.70 0.39
C GLN A 27 12.41 -14.48 0.12
N ARG A 28 12.43 -15.79 0.34
CA ARG A 28 11.24 -16.64 0.16
C ARG A 28 10.13 -16.24 1.12
N TYR A 29 10.46 -16.01 2.39
CA TYR A 29 9.50 -15.55 3.40
C TYR A 29 8.87 -14.21 3.00
N GLN A 30 9.69 -13.23 2.57
CA GLN A 30 9.20 -11.93 2.10
C GLN A 30 8.21 -12.09 0.94
N PHE A 31 8.54 -12.94 -0.04
CA PHE A 31 7.68 -13.21 -1.19
C PHE A 31 6.36 -13.87 -0.79
N GLU A 32 6.39 -14.91 0.04
CA GLU A 32 5.20 -15.62 0.53
C GLU A 32 4.30 -14.68 1.35
N ARG A 33 4.90 -13.85 2.21
CA ARG A 33 4.18 -12.84 3.00
C ARG A 33 3.54 -11.78 2.11
N ASP A 34 4.25 -11.25 1.12
CA ASP A 34 3.72 -10.24 0.21
C ASP A 34 2.55 -10.79 -0.62
N MET A 35 2.65 -12.05 -1.05
CA MET A 35 1.55 -12.75 -1.74
C MET A 35 0.34 -12.90 -0.81
N PHE A 36 0.56 -13.35 0.43
CA PHE A 36 -0.49 -13.48 1.43
C PHE A 36 -1.19 -12.14 1.72
N PHE A 37 -0.42 -11.06 1.87
CA PHE A 37 -0.93 -9.71 2.12
C PHE A 37 -1.76 -9.16 0.96
N ARG A 38 -1.36 -9.40 -0.29
CA ARG A 38 -2.14 -9.00 -1.47
C ARG A 38 -3.48 -9.73 -1.57
N GLN A 39 -3.52 -11.00 -1.16
CA GLN A 39 -4.74 -11.82 -1.16
C GLN A 39 -5.64 -11.53 0.04
N ASN A 40 -5.06 -11.08 1.16
CA ASN A 40 -5.76 -10.84 2.42
C ASN A 40 -5.48 -9.41 2.92
N PRO A 41 -5.86 -8.35 2.18
CA PRO A 41 -5.71 -6.98 2.67
C PRO A 41 -6.58 -6.80 3.92
N PHE A 42 -6.19 -5.87 4.80
CA PHE A 42 -7.14 -5.38 5.80
C PHE A 42 -8.33 -4.76 5.09
N GLN A 43 -9.52 -4.90 5.68
CA GLN A 43 -10.73 -4.27 5.18
C GLN A 43 -11.00 -3.00 5.97
N TRP A 44 -11.36 -1.93 5.27
CA TRP A 44 -11.78 -0.71 5.92
C TRP A 44 -13.29 -0.73 6.13
N LYS A 45 -13.73 -0.61 7.40
CA LYS A 45 -15.15 -0.63 7.78
C LYS A 45 -15.95 0.51 7.14
N GLY A 46 -15.27 1.58 6.71
CA GLY A 46 -15.87 2.70 6.00
C GLY A 46 -16.57 3.68 6.94
N LEU A 47 -16.53 4.95 6.55
CA LEU A 47 -17.17 6.08 7.25
C LEU A 47 -18.46 6.55 6.58
N GLU A 48 -18.89 5.88 5.49
CA GLU A 48 -19.90 6.37 4.53
C GLU A 48 -19.63 7.79 3.98
N GLN A 49 -18.44 8.35 4.25
CA GLN A 49 -18.04 9.72 3.91
C GLN A 49 -16.69 9.70 3.19
N PHE A 50 -16.64 10.33 2.02
CA PHE A 50 -15.43 10.47 1.20
C PHE A 50 -14.78 11.83 1.47
N ASP A 51 -14.13 11.96 2.61
CA ASP A 51 -13.63 13.24 3.11
C ASP A 51 -12.22 13.60 2.64
N LEU A 52 -11.36 12.60 2.42
CA LEU A 52 -9.95 12.83 2.14
C LEU A 52 -9.71 12.97 0.63
N VAL A 53 -9.54 14.20 0.15
CA VAL A 53 -9.21 14.48 -1.26
C VAL A 53 -7.73 14.22 -1.52
N LEU A 54 -7.43 13.44 -2.57
CA LEU A 54 -6.05 13.17 -2.98
C LEU A 54 -5.49 14.26 -3.89
N ASN A 55 -4.22 14.61 -3.66
CA ASN A 55 -3.46 15.44 -4.58
C ASN A 55 -2.87 14.58 -5.70
N ILE A 56 -3.56 14.54 -6.84
CA ILE A 56 -3.19 13.73 -8.01
C ILE A 56 -2.69 14.66 -9.12
N ASN A 57 -1.51 14.37 -9.67
CA ASN A 57 -0.97 15.13 -10.80
C ASN A 57 -1.73 14.82 -12.11
N ALA A 58 -1.61 15.71 -13.11
CA ALA A 58 -2.35 15.59 -14.37
C ALA A 58 -2.08 14.27 -15.13
N ASN A 59 -0.84 13.77 -15.09
CA ASN A 59 -0.48 12.50 -15.75
C ASN A 59 -1.19 11.31 -15.10
N ALA A 60 -1.22 11.24 -13.77
CA ALA A 60 -1.91 10.21 -13.03
C ALA A 60 -3.44 10.30 -13.20
N GLN A 61 -4.01 11.52 -13.29
CA GLN A 61 -5.42 11.71 -13.64
C GLN A 61 -5.75 11.11 -15.01
N LYS A 62 -4.97 11.47 -16.04
CA LYS A 62 -5.17 10.96 -17.41
C LYS A 62 -5.02 9.43 -17.47
N LYS A 63 -4.01 8.90 -16.78
CA LYS A 63 -3.78 7.45 -16.72
C LYS A 63 -4.94 6.73 -16.03
N LEU A 64 -5.45 7.26 -14.91
CA LEU A 64 -6.59 6.69 -14.19
C LEU A 64 -7.86 6.71 -15.03
N ILE A 65 -8.16 7.82 -15.70
CA ILE A 65 -9.33 7.96 -16.58
C ILE A 65 -9.27 6.93 -17.71
N ASN A 66 -8.11 6.79 -18.36
CA ASN A 66 -7.93 5.87 -19.48
C ASN A 66 -8.00 4.40 -19.03
N GLU A 67 -7.31 4.04 -17.95
CA GLU A 67 -7.26 2.67 -17.42
C GLU A 67 -8.66 2.18 -17.02
N LEU A 68 -9.46 3.07 -16.44
CA LEU A 68 -10.81 2.76 -15.97
C LEU A 68 -11.90 3.09 -17.01
N MET A 69 -11.52 3.57 -18.20
CA MET A 69 -12.42 4.01 -19.27
C MET A 69 -13.53 4.96 -18.78
N LEU A 70 -13.18 5.89 -17.89
CA LEU A 70 -14.15 6.78 -17.26
C LEU A 70 -14.57 7.90 -18.21
N ARG A 71 -15.81 8.37 -18.04
CA ARG A 71 -16.36 9.50 -18.78
C ARG A 71 -16.82 10.58 -17.81
N PRO A 72 -16.86 11.85 -18.22
CA PRO A 72 -17.54 12.88 -17.46
C PRO A 72 -18.99 12.45 -17.18
N SER A 73 -19.42 12.59 -15.93
CA SER A 73 -20.76 12.24 -15.48
C SER A 73 -21.11 13.07 -14.25
N GLU A 74 -22.39 13.37 -14.07
CA GLU A 74 -22.91 13.96 -12.82
C GLU A 74 -22.77 12.97 -11.64
N MET A 75 -22.71 11.67 -11.93
CA MET A 75 -22.52 10.63 -10.93
C MET A 75 -21.04 10.33 -10.70
N SER A 76 -20.68 10.14 -9.43
CA SER A 76 -19.33 9.70 -9.06
C SER A 76 -19.16 8.19 -9.25
N TYR A 77 -17.95 7.77 -9.58
CA TYR A 77 -17.58 6.36 -9.68
C TYR A 77 -16.99 5.89 -8.35
N ILE A 78 -17.62 4.91 -7.72
CA ILE A 78 -17.04 4.23 -6.55
C ILE A 78 -16.18 3.05 -7.04
N ARG A 79 -14.93 3.03 -6.59
CA ARG A 79 -13.96 1.97 -6.91
C ARG A 79 -13.22 1.52 -5.67
N LYS A 80 -12.89 0.24 -5.62
CA LYS A 80 -11.98 -0.28 -4.59
C LYS A 80 -10.59 0.30 -4.82
N SER A 81 -9.98 0.72 -3.74
CA SER A 81 -8.63 1.26 -3.69
C SER A 81 -7.85 0.55 -2.59
N ARG A 82 -6.53 0.60 -2.67
CA ARG A 82 -5.63 0.04 -1.67
C ARG A 82 -4.65 1.11 -1.24
N ILE A 83 -4.48 1.27 0.05
CA ILE A 83 -3.37 2.03 0.62
C ILE A 83 -2.32 1.07 1.14
N GLN A 84 -1.05 1.36 0.91
CA GLN A 84 0.06 0.51 1.31
C GLN A 84 1.24 1.34 1.77
N ARG A 85 1.83 0.96 2.90
CA ARG A 85 3.11 1.51 3.35
C ARG A 85 4.24 1.12 2.40
N GLU A 86 5.08 2.07 2.06
CA GLU A 86 6.34 1.86 1.34
C GLU A 86 7.51 1.69 2.31
N PRO A 87 8.63 1.08 1.87
CA PRO A 87 9.83 0.98 2.68
C PRO A 87 10.27 2.34 3.22
N GLU A 88 10.73 2.35 4.48
CA GLU A 88 11.21 3.54 5.14
C GLU A 88 12.32 4.23 4.35
N CYS A 89 12.22 5.55 4.23
CA CYS A 89 13.19 6.40 3.55
C CYS A 89 13.84 7.35 4.57
N ALA A 90 15.06 7.80 4.30
CA ALA A 90 15.85 8.63 5.22
C ALA A 90 15.16 9.94 5.70
N HIS A 91 14.11 10.38 5.00
CA HIS A 91 13.41 11.64 5.26
C HIS A 91 11.92 11.47 5.63
N GLN A 92 11.43 10.23 5.67
CA GLN A 92 10.03 9.90 5.94
C GLN A 92 9.89 8.45 6.41
N LYS A 93 9.37 8.27 7.62
CA LYS A 93 9.17 6.94 8.22
C LYS A 93 7.97 6.24 7.59
N TYR A 94 6.92 7.01 7.31
CA TYR A 94 5.67 6.55 6.73
C TYR A 94 5.38 7.22 5.39
N ALA A 95 5.84 6.60 4.31
CA ALA A 95 5.34 6.86 2.96
C ALA A 95 4.20 5.88 2.67
N ILE A 96 3.02 6.39 2.31
CA ILE A 96 1.84 5.56 2.04
C ILE A 96 1.32 5.87 0.64
N LYS A 97 1.47 4.91 -0.26
CA LYS A 97 0.94 5.00 -1.61
C LYS A 97 -0.53 4.60 -1.65
N VAL A 98 -1.26 5.19 -2.59
CA VAL A 98 -2.66 4.89 -2.90
C VAL A 98 -2.72 4.28 -4.29
N MET A 99 -3.40 3.15 -4.39
CA MET A 99 -3.52 2.36 -5.63
C MET A 99 -4.98 2.10 -5.97
N ILE A 100 -5.32 2.15 -7.25
CA ILE A 100 -6.61 1.70 -7.80
C ILE A 100 -6.28 0.78 -8.98
N ASN A 101 -6.82 -0.45 -9.02
CA ASN A 101 -6.45 -1.46 -10.03
C ASN A 101 -4.93 -1.63 -10.19
N ASP A 102 -4.20 -1.75 -9.08
CA ASP A 102 -2.73 -1.86 -9.02
C ASP A 102 -1.95 -0.68 -9.63
N LEU A 103 -2.64 0.37 -10.08
CA LEU A 103 -2.05 1.63 -10.48
C LEU A 103 -1.84 2.54 -9.27
N THR A 104 -0.60 2.90 -8.97
CA THR A 104 -0.31 3.98 -8.01
C THR A 104 -0.78 5.32 -8.57
N ILE A 105 -1.75 5.94 -7.91
CA ILE A 105 -2.34 7.21 -8.34
C ILE A 105 -1.79 8.42 -7.57
N ALA A 106 -1.42 8.23 -6.31
CA ALA A 106 -0.90 9.27 -5.44
C ALA A 106 -0.25 8.67 -4.18
N HIS A 107 0.30 9.55 -3.35
CA HIS A 107 0.67 9.27 -1.98
C HIS A 107 -0.23 10.07 -1.04
N LEU A 108 -0.46 9.56 0.17
CA LEU A 108 -1.07 10.34 1.23
C LEU A 108 -0.15 11.51 1.58
N GLU A 109 -0.75 12.63 2.00
CA GLU A 109 0.00 13.80 2.45
C GLU A 109 0.93 13.41 3.62
N LYS A 110 2.13 13.99 3.68
CA LYS A 110 3.19 13.56 4.59
C LYS A 110 2.74 13.52 6.04
N LYS A 111 2.14 14.60 6.56
CA LYS A 111 1.69 14.66 7.96
C LYS A 111 0.55 13.68 8.23
N TYR A 112 -0.39 13.55 7.30
CA TYR A 112 -1.44 12.54 7.40
C TYR A 112 -0.87 11.12 7.45
N ALA A 113 0.07 10.80 6.55
CA ALA A 113 0.68 9.48 6.45
C ALA A 113 1.46 9.09 7.71
N GLU A 114 2.20 10.02 8.30
CA GLU A 114 2.93 9.81 9.56
C GLU A 114 1.96 9.47 10.70
N LEU A 115 0.95 10.29 10.93
CA LEU A 115 -0.04 10.04 12.00
C LEU A 115 -0.83 8.74 11.77
N PHE A 116 -1.18 8.46 10.52
CA PHE A 116 -1.90 7.24 10.15
C PHE A 116 -1.03 6.00 10.39
N GLY A 117 0.24 6.05 9.99
CA GLY A 117 1.21 4.98 10.21
C GLY A 117 1.48 4.73 11.70
N GLU A 118 1.68 5.79 12.48
CA GLU A 118 1.84 5.70 13.94
C GLU A 118 0.64 5.05 14.62
N THR A 119 -0.58 5.42 14.21
CA THR A 119 -1.82 4.86 14.75
C THR A 119 -1.92 3.34 14.49
N LEU A 120 -1.36 2.88 13.36
CA LEU A 120 -1.41 1.48 12.94
C LEU A 120 -0.10 0.72 13.17
N GLN A 121 0.85 1.28 13.92
CA GLN A 121 2.19 0.70 14.12
C GLN A 121 2.16 -0.71 14.74
N GLN A 122 1.13 -1.04 15.51
CA GLN A 122 0.95 -2.36 16.14
C GLN A 122 0.28 -3.40 15.23
N THR A 123 -0.03 -3.04 13.98
CA THR A 123 -0.70 -3.93 13.02
C THR A 123 0.26 -4.35 11.90
N ASP A 124 -0.10 -5.38 11.14
CA ASP A 124 0.66 -5.81 9.97
C ASP A 124 0.77 -4.73 8.87
N PHE A 125 0.03 -3.62 8.97
CA PHE A 125 0.18 -2.46 8.09
C PHE A 125 1.61 -1.91 8.16
N GLU A 126 2.21 -1.91 9.35
CA GLU A 126 3.61 -1.53 9.57
C GLU A 126 4.55 -2.38 8.70
N THR A 127 4.24 -3.67 8.52
CA THR A 127 5.09 -4.59 7.75
C THR A 127 4.74 -4.64 6.25
N GLY A 128 3.80 -3.81 5.80
CA GLY A 128 3.45 -3.63 4.39
C GLY A 128 2.15 -4.29 3.95
N ARG A 129 1.32 -4.80 4.87
CA ARG A 129 -0.01 -5.33 4.54
C ARG A 129 -0.93 -4.19 4.08
N PRO A 130 -1.52 -4.27 2.87
CA PRO A 130 -2.36 -3.19 2.36
C PRO A 130 -3.71 -3.14 3.08
N ILE A 131 -4.34 -1.97 3.04
CA ILE A 131 -5.71 -1.74 3.49
C ILE A 131 -6.57 -1.46 2.26
N GLU A 132 -7.61 -2.26 2.07
CA GLU A 132 -8.61 -2.11 1.02
C GLU A 132 -9.76 -1.21 1.50
N LEU A 133 -10.06 -0.17 0.74
CA LEU A 133 -11.09 0.82 1.05
C LEU A 133 -11.70 1.40 -0.23
N ASN A 134 -12.87 2.02 -0.11
CA ASN A 134 -13.53 2.65 -1.26
C ASN A 134 -12.95 4.03 -1.57
N ALA A 135 -12.77 4.33 -2.85
CA ALA A 135 -12.47 5.64 -3.37
C ALA A 135 -13.63 6.13 -4.25
N GLU A 136 -13.97 7.40 -4.09
CA GLU A 136 -14.89 8.12 -4.97
C GLU A 136 -14.09 8.86 -6.03
N ILE A 137 -14.43 8.66 -7.30
CA ILE A 137 -13.80 9.30 -8.45
C ILE A 137 -14.83 10.17 -9.15
N ILE A 138 -14.55 11.46 -9.27
CA ILE A 138 -15.40 12.43 -9.97
C ILE A 138 -14.63 12.89 -11.20
N VAL A 139 -15.18 12.62 -12.39
CA VAL A 139 -14.58 13.02 -13.68
C VAL A 139 -15.28 14.27 -14.18
N PHE A 140 -14.51 15.26 -14.59
CA PHE A 140 -15.01 16.55 -15.05
C PHE A 140 -14.25 17.00 -16.30
N GLU A 141 -14.91 17.83 -17.10
CA GLU A 141 -14.29 18.49 -18.26
C GLU A 141 -13.43 19.66 -17.76
N LYS A 142 -12.18 19.75 -18.22
CA LYS A 142 -11.33 20.92 -17.98
C LYS A 142 -11.46 21.91 -19.14
N ASP A 143 -11.33 21.39 -20.35
CA ASP A 143 -11.44 22.08 -21.65
C ASP A 143 -12.15 21.14 -22.65
N ASP A 144 -12.47 21.63 -23.86
CA ASP A 144 -13.21 20.90 -24.91
C ASP A 144 -12.62 19.52 -25.29
N VAL A 145 -11.35 19.26 -24.97
CA VAL A 145 -10.63 18.02 -25.35
C VAL A 145 -9.97 17.33 -24.15
N GLU A 146 -9.96 17.94 -22.96
CA GLU A 146 -9.23 17.41 -21.81
C GLU A 146 -10.13 17.14 -20.60
N PHE A 147 -10.04 15.91 -20.08
CA PHE A 147 -10.73 15.49 -18.87
C PHE A 147 -9.81 15.51 -17.65
N GLY A 148 -10.35 15.97 -16.53
CA GLY A 148 -9.74 15.86 -15.20
C GLY A 148 -10.51 14.89 -14.32
N CYS A 149 -9.86 14.43 -13.25
CA CYS A 149 -10.57 13.69 -12.21
C CYS A 149 -10.13 14.12 -10.81
N ARG A 150 -11.08 14.10 -9.87
CA ARG A 150 -10.84 14.24 -8.43
C ARG A 150 -11.09 12.90 -7.77
N VAL A 151 -10.18 12.47 -6.91
CA VAL A 151 -10.34 11.23 -6.15
C VAL A 151 -10.42 11.57 -4.67
N LYS A 152 -11.40 10.98 -3.99
CA LYS A 152 -11.56 11.07 -2.55
C LYS A 152 -11.54 9.68 -1.94
N LEU A 153 -10.87 9.52 -0.81
CA LEU A 153 -10.79 8.25 -0.09
C LEU A 153 -11.81 8.21 1.05
N ASN A 154 -12.36 7.02 1.30
CA ASN A 154 -13.14 6.71 2.49
C ASN A 154 -12.20 6.52 3.69
N LEU A 155 -11.51 7.59 4.06
CA LEU A 155 -10.60 7.69 5.20
C LEU A 155 -11.03 8.87 6.08
N PRO A 156 -10.79 8.81 7.40
CA PRO A 156 -11.15 9.88 8.32
C PRO A 156 -10.31 11.12 8.04
N ARG A 157 -10.86 12.30 8.30
CA ARG A 157 -10.05 13.53 8.30
C ARG A 157 -8.96 13.50 9.36
N ASP A 158 -9.28 12.93 10.54
CA ASP A 158 -8.30 12.71 11.60
C ASP A 158 -7.72 11.29 11.52
N PRO A 159 -6.46 11.14 11.06
CA PRO A 159 -5.80 9.83 10.93
C PRO A 159 -5.63 9.10 12.28
N ARG A 160 -5.72 9.80 13.42
CA ARG A 160 -5.57 9.21 14.77
C ARG A 160 -6.71 8.28 15.18
N SER A 161 -7.79 8.27 14.39
CA SER A 161 -8.94 7.40 14.60
C SER A 161 -8.93 6.15 13.72
N ALA A 162 -7.84 5.94 12.96
CA ALA A 162 -7.78 4.91 11.92
C ALA A 162 -7.93 3.48 12.42
N ASP A 163 -7.39 3.18 13.61
CA ASP A 163 -7.47 1.88 14.28
C ASP A 163 -8.90 1.39 14.46
N LYS A 164 -9.85 2.31 14.73
CA LYS A 164 -11.27 1.99 14.97
C LYS A 164 -12.01 1.46 13.74
N TYR A 165 -11.46 1.68 12.56
CA TYR A 165 -12.10 1.32 11.29
C TYR A 165 -11.40 0.17 10.58
N LEU A 166 -10.25 -0.28 11.10
CA LEU A 166 -9.51 -1.40 10.54
C LEU A 166 -10.16 -2.72 10.93
N VAL A 167 -10.47 -3.55 9.94
CA VAL A 167 -11.05 -4.89 10.15
C VAL A 167 -10.11 -5.91 9.54
N GLU A 168 -9.77 -6.94 10.30
CA GLU A 168 -9.09 -8.10 9.76
C GLU A 168 -10.01 -8.82 8.78
N SER A 169 -9.49 -9.11 7.58
CA SER A 169 -10.18 -9.99 6.64
C SER A 169 -10.42 -11.34 7.32
N VAL A 170 -11.64 -11.59 7.78
CA VAL A 170 -12.04 -12.92 8.26
C VAL A 170 -11.87 -13.86 7.09
N LYS A 171 -11.00 -14.87 7.23
CA LYS A 171 -10.91 -15.96 6.25
C LYS A 171 -12.34 -16.48 6.06
N PRO A 172 -12.85 -16.66 4.82
CA PRO A 172 -14.03 -17.50 4.67
C PRO A 172 -13.66 -18.85 5.28
N GLU A 173 -14.33 -19.21 6.38
CA GLU A 173 -14.23 -20.54 6.94
C GLU A 173 -14.45 -21.51 5.78
N HIS A 174 -13.55 -22.48 5.63
CA HIS A 174 -13.76 -23.58 4.71
C HIS A 174 -15.11 -24.21 5.06
N GLN A 175 -16.13 -23.90 4.25
CA GLN A 175 -17.34 -24.70 4.18
C GLN A 175 -16.87 -26.03 3.57
N ASN A 176 -16.67 -27.00 4.45
CA ASN A 176 -16.44 -28.41 4.11
C ASN A 176 -17.59 -28.97 3.30
#